data_AF-A0A4Y2RGQ9-F1
#
_entry.id   AF-A0A4Y2RGQ9-F1
#
_cell.length_a   1.000
_cell.length_b   1.000
_cell.length_c   1.000
_cell.angle_alpha   90.00
_cell.angle_beta   90.00
_cell.angle_gamma   90.00
#
_symmetry.space_group_name_H-M   'P 1'
#
loop_
_entity.id
_entity.type
_entity.pdbx_description
1 polymer ?
#
loop_
_entity_poly.entity_id
_entity_poly.type
_entity_poly.pdbx_seq_one_letter_code
_entity_poly.pdbx_strand_id
1 'polypeptide(L)'
;MFPVCPNRNKIWISKCKTQDHVNAKYAWICSDYFMPSDYTDNMKNRLFGLNQKKILKPDAVPSVNLPLPDNREGISSRSERKRNRSILQEAKIRLKCLSLKKTPETPAMEPFTTPTTKNICSSSFET
;
A
#
# COMPACT_ATOMS: atom_id res chain seq x y z
N MET A 1 24.49 -1.92 5.51
CA MET A 1 24.36 -0.54 4.99
C MET A 1 25.13 -0.45 3.68
N PHE A 2 24.65 0.33 2.70
CA PHE A 2 25.37 0.52 1.43
C PHE A 2 26.68 1.31 1.62
N PRO A 3 27.69 1.06 0.77
CA PRO A 3 28.94 1.83 0.79
C PRO A 3 28.69 3.32 0.54
N VAL A 4 29.44 4.17 1.25
CA VAL A 4 29.41 5.64 1.05
C VAL A 4 29.91 6.02 -0.35
N CYS A 5 30.86 5.25 -0.91
CA CYS A 5 31.41 5.49 -2.24
C CYS A 5 30.33 5.31 -3.33
N PRO A 6 30.01 6.35 -4.13
CA PRO A 6 28.95 6.29 -5.13
C PRO A 6 29.15 5.19 -6.18
N ASN A 7 30.41 4.96 -6.59
CA ASN A 7 30.73 3.95 -7.61
C ASN A 7 30.43 2.52 -7.12
N ARG A 8 30.76 2.19 -5.86
CA ARG A 8 30.44 0.89 -5.28
C ARG A 8 28.95 0.72 -5.05
N ASN A 9 28.28 1.79 -4.64
CA ASN A 9 26.84 1.80 -4.45
C ASN A 9 26.10 1.43 -5.75
N LYS A 10 26.51 2.00 -6.89
CA LYS A 10 25.97 1.64 -8.21
C LYS A 10 26.15 0.15 -8.54
N ILE A 11 27.31 -0.43 -8.22
CA ILE A 11 27.59 -1.86 -8.43
C ILE A 11 26.69 -2.73 -7.56
N TRP A 12 26.49 -2.35 -6.30
CA TRP A 12 25.61 -3.11 -5.39
C TRP A 12 24.16 -3.05 -5.86
N ILE A 13 23.67 -1.87 -6.27
CA ILE A 13 22.31 -1.71 -6.82
C ILE A 13 22.12 -2.58 -8.07
N SER A 14 23.08 -2.56 -8.99
CA SER A 14 22.96 -3.33 -10.24
C SER A 14 22.99 -4.84 -9.99
N LYS A 15 23.77 -5.32 -9.03
CA LYS A 15 23.83 -6.74 -8.64
C LYS A 15 22.55 -7.21 -7.97
N CYS A 16 21.94 -6.39 -7.13
CA CYS A 16 20.72 -6.75 -6.40
C CYS A 16 19.44 -6.71 -7.26
N LYS A 17 19.52 -6.28 -8.54
CA LYS A 17 18.41 -6.26 -9.53
C LYS A 17 17.05 -5.97 -8.92
N THR A 18 16.97 -4.94 -8.09
CA THR A 18 15.69 -4.57 -7.50
C THR A 18 14.91 -3.82 -8.58
N GLN A 19 13.79 -4.38 -9.02
CA GLN A 19 12.89 -3.74 -9.99
C GLN A 19 12.44 -2.34 -9.53
N ASP A 20 12.41 -2.13 -8.21
CA ASP A 20 12.04 -0.88 -7.57
C ASP A 20 13.26 0.02 -7.31
N HIS A 21 13.04 1.34 -7.32
CA HIS A 21 14.02 2.32 -6.89
C HIS A 21 14.45 2.09 -5.43
N VAL A 22 15.72 1.72 -5.21
CA VAL A 22 16.30 1.49 -3.88
C VAL A 22 16.86 2.79 -3.30
N ASN A 23 16.40 3.15 -2.11
CA ASN A 23 17.00 4.25 -1.35
C ASN A 23 18.27 3.78 -0.63
N ALA A 24 19.42 3.94 -1.27
CA ALA A 24 20.69 3.45 -0.76
C ALA A 24 21.11 4.05 0.61
N LYS A 25 20.56 5.20 1.01
CA LYS A 25 20.86 5.82 2.32
C LYS A 25 20.35 4.96 3.48
N TYR A 26 19.19 4.32 3.29
CA TYR A 26 18.51 3.55 4.33
C TYR A 26 18.45 2.05 4.02
N ALA A 27 18.84 1.64 2.82
CA ALA A 27 18.83 0.25 2.42
C ALA A 27 19.98 -0.55 3.05
N TRP A 28 19.67 -1.80 3.41
CA TRP A 28 20.61 -2.76 3.98
C TRP A 28 20.52 -4.03 3.15
N ILE A 29 21.65 -4.72 3.00
CA ILE A 29 21.74 -6.00 2.31
C ILE A 29 21.98 -7.07 3.38
N CYS A 30 21.24 -8.18 3.31
CA CYS A 30 21.43 -9.32 4.19
C CYS A 30 22.84 -9.90 4.01
N SER A 31 23.41 -10.46 5.09
CA SER A 31 24.73 -11.09 5.04
C SER A 31 24.84 -12.21 4.01
N ASP A 32 23.73 -12.88 3.72
CA ASP A 32 23.68 -14.10 2.89
C ASP A 32 23.96 -13.84 1.40
N TYR A 33 24.06 -12.57 1.00
CA TYR A 33 24.50 -12.16 -0.32
C TYR A 33 26.02 -12.05 -0.46
N PHE A 34 26.76 -12.19 0.65
CA PHE A 34 28.21 -12.09 0.72
C PHE A 34 28.83 -13.41 1.15
N MET A 35 30.04 -13.69 0.66
CA MET A 35 30.80 -14.85 1.11
C MET A 35 31.48 -14.60 2.45
N PRO A 36 31.72 -15.65 3.26
CA PRO A 36 32.53 -15.52 4.47
C PRO A 36 33.89 -14.86 4.21
N SER A 37 34.48 -15.10 3.03
CA SER A 37 35.75 -14.49 2.57
C SER A 37 35.68 -12.98 2.29
N ASP A 38 34.48 -12.45 2.07
CA ASP A 38 34.26 -11.02 1.81
C ASP A 38 34.27 -10.19 3.10
N TYR A 39 34.27 -10.85 4.26
CA TYR A 39 34.43 -10.20 5.54
C TYR A 39 35.90 -10.01 5.87
N THR A 40 36.21 -8.89 6.50
CA THR A 40 37.55 -8.59 7.02
C THR A 40 37.81 -9.52 8.20
N ASP A 41 38.87 -10.33 8.11
CA ASP A 41 39.36 -11.05 9.27
C ASP A 41 40.06 -10.07 10.22
N ASN A 42 39.42 -9.82 11.35
CA ASN A 42 39.99 -8.97 12.38
C ASN A 42 40.88 -9.81 13.30
N MET A 43 42.07 -10.15 12.80
CA MET A 43 43.07 -10.92 13.54
C MET A 43 43.41 -10.30 14.89
N LYS A 44 43.41 -8.96 14.99
CA LYS A 44 43.64 -8.25 16.27
C LYS A 44 42.55 -8.60 17.28
N ASN A 45 41.27 -8.50 16.91
CA ASN A 45 40.19 -8.87 17.83
C ASN A 45 40.24 -10.35 18.22
N ARG A 46 40.60 -11.23 17.27
CA ARG A 46 40.81 -12.66 17.55
C ARG A 46 41.92 -12.87 18.59
N LEU A 47 43.03 -12.16 18.45
CA LEU A 47 44.18 -12.25 19.35
C LEU A 47 43.85 -11.75 20.76
N PHE A 48 43.14 -10.63 20.87
CA PHE A 48 42.75 -10.04 22.15
C PHE A 48 41.48 -10.63 22.77
N GLY A 49 40.90 -11.68 22.17
CA GLY A 49 39.64 -12.29 22.64
C GLY A 49 38.43 -11.34 22.59
N LEU A 50 38.51 -10.28 21.77
CA LEU A 50 37.45 -9.30 21.62
C LEU A 50 36.40 -9.80 20.62
N ASN A 51 35.15 -9.38 20.83
CA ASN A 51 34.05 -9.69 19.92
C ASN A 51 34.39 -9.27 18.48
N GLN A 52 34.33 -10.23 17.55
CA GLN A 52 34.53 -9.96 16.13
C GLN A 52 33.29 -9.26 15.56
N LYS A 53 33.43 -8.00 15.19
CA LYS A 53 32.44 -7.33 14.34
C LYS A 53 32.62 -7.83 12.91
N LYS A 54 31.56 -8.36 12.31
CA LYS A 54 31.55 -8.75 10.89
C LYS A 54 31.52 -7.49 10.03
N ILE A 55 32.69 -7.07 9.58
CA ILE A 55 32.87 -5.89 8.72
C ILE A 55 33.21 -6.38 7.32
N LEU A 56 32.45 -5.96 6.31
CA LEU A 56 32.76 -6.27 4.92
C LEU A 56 34.05 -5.57 4.50
N LYS A 57 34.87 -6.26 3.71
CA LYS A 57 36.03 -5.66 3.04
C LYS A 57 35.56 -4.53 2.12
N PRO A 58 36.39 -3.52 1.86
CA PRO A 58 35.98 -2.39 1.03
C PRO A 58 35.60 -2.80 -0.39
N ASP A 59 36.25 -3.82 -0.95
CA ASP A 59 36.04 -4.38 -2.29
C ASP A 59 34.91 -5.42 -2.35
N ALA A 60 34.30 -5.78 -1.23
CA ALA A 60 33.21 -6.75 -1.19
C ALA A 60 32.01 -6.28 -2.03
N VAL A 61 31.49 -7.20 -2.84
CA VAL A 61 30.29 -7.00 -3.65
C VAL A 61 29.35 -8.19 -3.47
N PRO A 62 28.02 -7.96 -3.47
CA PRO A 62 27.04 -9.05 -3.45
C PRO A 62 27.28 -9.98 -4.63
N SER A 63 27.56 -11.24 -4.33
CA SER A 63 27.94 -12.23 -5.34
C SER A 63 27.12 -13.51 -5.25
N VAL A 64 26.52 -13.79 -4.10
CA VAL A 64 25.81 -15.04 -3.82
C VAL A 64 24.31 -14.81 -3.70
N ASN A 65 23.53 -15.84 -4.03
CA ASN A 65 22.06 -15.82 -3.97
C ASN A 65 21.44 -14.68 -4.78
N LEU A 66 22.11 -14.24 -5.86
CA LEU A 66 21.60 -13.17 -6.69
C LEU A 66 20.33 -13.63 -7.41
N PRO A 67 19.29 -12.77 -7.51
CA PRO A 67 18.10 -13.08 -8.27
C PRO A 67 18.49 -13.37 -9.73
N LEU A 68 18.05 -14.53 -10.21
CA LEU A 68 18.13 -14.86 -11.62
C LEU A 68 17.35 -13.80 -12.42
N PRO A 69 17.84 -13.38 -13.60
CA PRO A 69 17.04 -12.56 -14.50
C PRO A 69 15.82 -13.36 -14.92
N ASP A 70 14.68 -13.16 -14.26
CA ASP A 70 13.40 -13.55 -14.83
C ASP A 70 13.00 -12.44 -15.80
N ASN A 71 12.90 -12.78 -17.09
CA ASN A 71 12.44 -11.86 -18.14
C ASN A 71 10.94 -11.56 -18.03
N ARG A 72 10.23 -12.11 -17.03
CA ARG A 72 8.88 -11.68 -16.73
C ARG A 72 8.93 -10.32 -16.06
N GLU A 73 8.45 -9.31 -16.76
CA GLU A 73 8.03 -8.03 -16.21
C GLU A 73 6.81 -8.25 -15.28
N GLY A 74 7.08 -8.88 -14.15
CA GLY A 74 6.11 -9.10 -13.09
C GLY A 74 5.84 -7.79 -12.37
N ILE A 75 4.56 -7.50 -12.15
CA ILE A 75 4.11 -6.40 -11.31
C ILE A 75 4.73 -6.61 -9.91
N SER A 76 5.49 -5.63 -9.41
CA SER A 76 6.15 -5.80 -8.11
C SER A 76 5.12 -5.99 -7.01
N SER A 77 5.39 -6.86 -6.03
CA SER A 77 4.47 -7.11 -4.91
C SER A 77 4.04 -5.82 -4.18
N ARG A 78 4.89 -4.77 -4.21
CA ARG A 78 4.58 -3.46 -3.65
C ARG A 78 3.48 -2.76 -4.45
N SER A 79 3.61 -2.72 -5.78
CA SER A 79 2.63 -2.09 -6.66
C SER A 79 1.27 -2.81 -6.60
N GLU A 80 1.29 -4.14 -6.53
CA GLU A 80 0.10 -4.96 -6.34
C GLU A 80 -0.59 -4.67 -5.00
N ARG A 81 0.15 -4.63 -3.88
CA ARG A 81 -0.41 -4.26 -2.57
C ARG A 81 -1.04 -2.86 -2.58
N LYS A 82 -0.41 -1.90 -3.26
CA LYS A 82 -0.93 -0.53 -3.39
C LYS A 82 -2.27 -0.53 -4.14
N ARG A 83 -2.35 -1.26 -5.27
CA ARG A 83 -3.59 -1.44 -6.05
C ARG A 83 -4.68 -2.14 -5.23
N ASN A 84 -4.34 -3.22 -4.54
CA ASN A 84 -5.30 -3.97 -3.73
C ASN A 84 -5.85 -3.11 -2.58
N ARG A 85 -5.02 -2.25 -1.98
CA ARG A 85 -5.46 -1.29 -0.97
C ARG A 85 -6.41 -0.25 -1.55
N SER A 86 -6.15 0.30 -2.74
CA SER A 86 -7.04 1.29 -3.36
C SER A 86 -8.39 0.66 -3.72
N ILE A 87 -8.40 -0.55 -4.29
CA ILE A 87 -9.63 -1.30 -4.60
C ILE A 87 -10.45 -1.54 -3.33
N LEU A 88 -9.81 -1.99 -2.25
CA LEU A 88 -10.49 -2.23 -0.97
C LEU A 88 -11.08 -0.95 -0.37
N GLN A 89 -10.36 0.18 -0.45
CA GLN A 89 -10.87 1.46 0.02
C GLN A 89 -12.10 1.92 -0.77
N GLU A 90 -12.07 1.79 -2.09
CA GLU A 90 -13.20 2.15 -2.94
C GLU A 90 -14.44 1.29 -2.64
N ALA A 91 -14.26 -0.04 -2.51
CA ALA A 91 -15.33 -0.95 -2.14
C ALA A 91 -15.96 -0.59 -0.79
N LYS A 92 -15.15 -0.24 0.22
CA LYS A 92 -15.63 0.22 1.53
C LYS A 92 -16.45 1.50 1.43
N ILE A 93 -16.01 2.47 0.63
CA ILE A 93 -16.75 3.73 0.42
C ILE A 93 -18.10 3.45 -0.24
N ARG A 94 -18.13 2.65 -1.31
CA ARG A 94 -19.37 2.28 -2.00
C ARG A 94 -20.35 1.58 -1.08
N LEU A 95 -19.89 0.62 -0.27
CA LEU A 95 -20.74 -0.08 0.69
C LEU A 95 -21.33 0.88 1.73
N LYS A 96 -20.54 1.83 2.23
CA LYS A 96 -21.01 2.85 3.17
C LYS A 96 -22.12 3.71 2.56
N CYS A 97 -21.96 4.16 1.32
CA CYS A 97 -22.99 4.94 0.61
C CYS A 97 -24.28 4.15 0.35
N LEU A 98 -24.16 2.86 0.04
CA LEU A 98 -25.32 1.98 -0.17
C LEU A 98 -26.12 1.77 1.12
N SER A 99 -25.44 1.68 2.28
CA SER A 99 -26.10 1.55 3.58
C SER A 99 -26.85 2.82 4.00
N LEU A 100 -26.38 4.00 3.60
CA LEU A 100 -27.01 5.30 3.89
C LEU A 100 -28.28 5.55 3.04
N LYS A 101 -28.45 4.83 1.92
CA LYS A 101 -29.65 4.96 1.05
C LYS A 101 -30.84 4.08 1.48
N LYS A 102 -30.73 3.33 2.57
CA LYS A 102 -31.83 2.53 3.15
C LYS A 102 -32.50 3.27 4.31
N THR A 103 -33.04 4.45 4.06
CA THR A 103 -34.14 5.00 4.85
C THR A 103 -35.35 5.04 3.92
N PRO A 104 -36.42 4.27 4.18
CA PRO A 104 -37.67 4.44 3.46
C PRO A 104 -38.21 5.82 3.83
N GLU A 105 -38.04 6.80 2.94
CA GLU A 105 -38.91 7.96 2.95
C GLU A 105 -40.26 7.46 2.45
N THR A 106 -41.13 7.11 3.39
CA THR A 106 -42.56 6.96 3.13
C THR A 106 -43.10 8.36 2.86
N PRO A 107 -43.53 8.71 1.63
CA PRO A 107 -44.30 9.93 1.46
C PRO A 107 -45.63 9.73 2.18
N ALA A 108 -45.82 10.42 3.31
CA ALA A 108 -47.11 10.52 3.94
C ALA A 108 -48.07 11.18 2.92
N MET A 109 -49.02 10.41 2.39
CA MET A 109 -50.10 10.97 1.58
C MET A 109 -51.08 11.68 2.52
N GLU A 110 -51.22 13.00 2.35
CA GLU A 110 -52.24 13.82 3.01
C GLU A 110 -53.66 13.44 2.50
N PRO A 111 -54.69 13.41 3.36
CA PRO A 111 -56.04 13.05 2.95
C PRO A 111 -56.73 14.21 2.19
N PHE A 112 -57.28 13.87 1.03
CA PHE A 112 -58.09 14.77 0.19
C PHE A 112 -59.34 15.25 0.94
N THR A 113 -59.49 16.56 1.11
CA THR A 113 -60.73 17.20 1.54
C THR A 113 -61.67 17.39 0.33
N THR A 114 -62.83 16.75 0.36
CA THR A 114 -63.91 16.97 -0.62
C THR A 114 -64.61 18.30 -0.35
N PRO A 115 -64.99 19.08 -1.39
CA PRO A 115 -65.78 20.30 -1.21
C PRO A 115 -67.27 19.96 -1.08
N THR A 116 -67.86 20.32 0.07
CA THR A 116 -69.30 20.28 0.29
C THR A 116 -69.94 21.50 -0.36
N THR A 117 -70.62 21.32 -1.50
CA THR A 117 -71.50 22.33 -2.10
C THR A 117 -72.89 22.20 -1.47
N LYS A 118 -73.30 23.17 -0.64
CA LYS A 118 -74.71 23.33 -0.23
C LYS A 118 -75.37 24.35 -1.15
N ASN A 119 -76.29 23.84 -1.95
CA ASN A 119 -77.21 24.58 -2.78
C ASN A 119 -78.23 25.33 -1.91
N ILE A 120 -78.34 26.64 -2.15
CA ILE A 120 -79.42 27.50 -1.65
C ILE A 120 -80.51 27.49 -2.74
N CYS A 121 -81.79 27.47 -2.34
CA CYS A 121 -82.79 28.48 -2.73
C CYS A 121 -84.25 27.95 -2.70
N SER A 122 -85.09 28.74 -2.01
CA SER A 122 -86.51 29.04 -2.23
C SER A 122 -87.57 27.94 -2.27
N SER A 123 -88.57 28.08 -1.41
CA SER A 123 -89.79 28.82 -1.80
C SER A 123 -90.71 29.02 -0.59
N SER A 124 -91.10 30.26 -0.32
CA SER A 124 -92.29 30.56 0.49
C SER A 124 -93.37 31.06 -0.47
N PHE A 125 -94.49 30.33 -0.54
CA PHE A 125 -95.73 30.79 -1.14
C PHE A 125 -96.89 30.48 -0.19
N GLU A 126 -97.61 31.56 0.15
CA GLU A 126 -99.06 31.72 0.35
C GLU A 126 -99.73 30.94 1.51
N THR A 127 -100.74 31.47 2.20
CA THR A 127 -101.76 32.48 1.86
C THR A 127 -102.18 33.27 3.10
#